data_AF-A0A7U2HZF5-F1
#
_entry.id   AF-A0A7U2HZF5-F1
#
_cell.length_a   1.000
_cell.length_b   1.000
_cell.length_c   1.000
_cell.angle_alpha   90.00
_cell.angle_beta   90.00
_cell.angle_gamma   90.00
#
_symmetry.space_group_name_H-M   'P 1'
#
loop_
_entity.id
_entity.type
_entity.pdbx_description
1 polymer ?
#
loop_
_entity_poly.entity_id
_entity_poly.type
_entity_poly.pdbx_seq_one_letter_code
_entity_poly.pdbx_strand_id
1 'polypeptide(L)'
;AAMEHPNHKRASKACDACKRRKVKCNGQERCQQCAHLGLRCVYSVSGKQRSQGKRGHVISEFRRQTATVNATSPPLLPAIAVQGQFPTNSESATQSMESISSSPTSPASPFPLQYSKAFFLDLIPDYIEGVYPVQPVIPEHELRQYIHIMDTDQEIRSFIYSFGGATLNLTRYGDSRTDKVVHTIGHLMDCSIDSMLPARRHYRSSVMRAMQSIFIHNCLMR
;
A
#
# COMPACT_ATOMS: atom_id res chain seq x y z
N ALA A 1 -59.10 14.42 -8.04
CA ALA A 1 -57.67 14.74 -8.21
C ALA A 1 -56.89 13.42 -8.25
N ALA A 2 -56.50 12.97 -9.44
CA ALA A 2 -55.73 11.73 -9.60
C ALA A 2 -54.25 12.02 -9.27
N MET A 3 -53.70 11.32 -8.28
CA MET A 3 -52.28 11.39 -7.94
C MET A 3 -51.48 10.53 -8.93
N GLU A 4 -50.88 11.18 -9.93
CA GLU A 4 -49.84 10.57 -10.77
C GLU A 4 -48.65 10.17 -9.89
N HIS A 5 -48.37 8.86 -9.83
CA HIS A 5 -47.14 8.35 -9.27
C HIS A 5 -46.10 8.30 -10.39
N PRO A 6 -45.00 9.09 -10.34
CA PRO A 6 -44.03 9.07 -11.41
C PRO A 6 -43.32 7.72 -11.42
N ASN A 7 -43.45 7.02 -12.54
CA ASN A 7 -42.78 5.77 -12.83
C ASN A 7 -41.25 6.00 -12.74
N HIS A 8 -40.67 5.65 -11.59
CA HIS A 8 -39.26 5.78 -11.33
C HIS A 8 -38.48 4.76 -12.16
N LYS A 9 -38.18 5.13 -13.42
CA LYS A 9 -37.18 4.47 -14.25
C LYS A 9 -35.90 4.32 -13.40
N ARG A 10 -35.49 3.07 -13.14
CA ARG A 10 -34.28 2.79 -12.36
C ARG A 10 -33.10 3.45 -13.04
N ALA A 11 -32.49 4.41 -12.35
CA ALA A 11 -31.30 5.09 -12.82
C ALA A 11 -30.16 4.09 -12.97
N SER A 12 -29.75 3.80 -14.21
CA SER A 12 -28.58 2.93 -14.49
C SER A 12 -27.26 3.53 -13.98
N LYS A 13 -27.24 4.86 -13.74
CA LYS A 13 -26.04 5.59 -13.32
C LYS A 13 -26.38 6.64 -12.26
N ALA A 14 -25.61 6.63 -11.17
CA ALA A 14 -25.64 7.72 -10.19
C ALA A 14 -24.87 8.96 -10.69
N CYS A 15 -25.31 10.15 -10.28
CA CYS A 15 -24.59 11.41 -10.54
C CYS A 15 -23.25 11.46 -9.78
N ASP A 16 -22.37 12.37 -10.17
CA ASP A 16 -21.01 12.44 -9.62
C ASP A 16 -20.98 12.77 -8.13
N ALA A 17 -21.87 13.66 -7.68
CA ALA A 17 -21.99 14.02 -6.27
C ALA A 17 -22.52 12.86 -5.41
N CYS A 18 -23.49 12.08 -5.90
CA CYS A 18 -23.99 10.90 -5.18
C CYS A 18 -22.97 9.76 -5.20
N LYS A 19 -22.23 9.58 -6.30
CA LYS A 19 -21.12 8.61 -6.37
C LYS A 19 -20.02 8.91 -5.37
N ARG A 20 -19.53 10.16 -5.31
CA ARG A 20 -18.49 10.57 -4.35
C ARG A 20 -18.93 10.37 -2.90
N ARG A 21 -20.21 10.66 -2.60
CA ARG A 21 -20.78 10.52 -1.26
C ARG A 21 -21.30 9.11 -0.95
N LYS A 22 -21.27 8.19 -1.92
CA LYS A 22 -21.77 6.80 -1.79
C LYS A 22 -23.22 6.71 -1.31
N VAL A 23 -24.08 7.60 -1.79
CA VAL A 23 -25.54 7.63 -1.47
C VAL A 23 -26.39 7.22 -2.67
N LYS A 24 -27.60 6.72 -2.42
CA LYS A 24 -28.53 6.30 -3.48
C LYS A 24 -28.94 7.50 -4.34
N CYS A 25 -28.77 7.36 -5.65
CA CYS A 25 -29.18 8.38 -6.63
C CYS A 25 -30.45 7.92 -7.35
N ASN A 26 -31.44 8.81 -7.45
CA ASN A 26 -32.70 8.51 -8.15
C ASN A 26 -32.63 8.76 -9.67
N GLY A 27 -31.55 9.36 -10.18
CA GLY A 27 -31.28 9.49 -11.62
C GLY A 27 -31.99 10.60 -12.37
N GLN A 28 -32.73 11.48 -11.68
CA GLN A 28 -33.37 12.63 -12.30
C GLN A 28 -32.32 13.69 -12.74
N GLU A 29 -32.74 14.62 -13.60
CA GLU A 29 -31.90 15.73 -14.11
C GLU A 29 -31.17 16.46 -12.96
N ARG A 30 -31.92 16.89 -11.93
CA ARG A 30 -31.41 17.10 -10.57
C ARG A 30 -31.93 16.00 -9.66
N CYS A 31 -31.05 15.14 -9.16
CA CYS A 31 -31.46 14.11 -8.22
C CYS A 31 -31.90 14.71 -6.88
N GLN A 32 -32.86 14.08 -6.20
CA GLN A 32 -33.42 14.56 -4.92
C GLN A 32 -32.35 14.85 -3.87
N GLN A 33 -31.32 14.00 -3.80
CA GLN A 33 -30.22 14.15 -2.84
C GLN A 33 -29.33 15.36 -3.11
N CYS A 34 -29.19 15.77 -4.38
CA CYS A 34 -28.49 16.99 -4.73
C CYS A 34 -29.38 18.21 -4.59
N ALA A 35 -30.68 18.09 -4.90
CA ALA A 35 -31.64 19.17 -4.73
C ALA A 35 -31.77 19.60 -3.25
N HIS A 36 -31.98 18.63 -2.35
CA HIS A 36 -32.15 18.88 -0.92
C HIS A 36 -30.90 19.53 -0.28
N LEU A 37 -29.71 19.16 -0.76
CA LEU A 37 -28.44 19.66 -0.21
C LEU A 37 -27.88 20.87 -0.99
N GLY A 38 -28.63 21.40 -1.96
CA GLY A 38 -28.18 22.53 -2.77
C GLY A 38 -26.93 22.24 -3.62
N LEU A 39 -26.60 20.97 -3.86
CA LEU A 39 -25.39 20.58 -4.55
C LEU A 39 -25.56 20.55 -6.07
N ARG A 40 -24.46 20.77 -6.78
CA ARG A 40 -24.41 20.64 -8.24
C ARG A 40 -24.57 19.18 -8.65
N CYS A 41 -25.67 18.86 -9.33
CA CYS A 41 -25.95 17.53 -9.87
C CYS A 41 -25.45 17.43 -11.31
N VAL A 42 -24.38 16.66 -11.53
CA VAL A 42 -23.80 16.44 -12.86
C VAL A 42 -23.60 14.96 -13.08
N TYR A 43 -23.91 14.50 -14.30
CA TYR A 43 -23.64 13.15 -14.76
C TYR A 43 -22.51 13.21 -15.79
N SER A 44 -21.25 13.25 -15.32
CA SER A 44 -20.13 13.23 -16.26
C SER A 44 -20.12 11.92 -17.06
N VAL A 45 -20.00 12.02 -18.39
CA VAL A 45 -19.55 10.91 -19.23
C VAL A 45 -18.08 10.71 -18.92
N SER A 46 -17.79 9.81 -17.97
CA SER A 46 -16.43 9.54 -17.54
C SER A 46 -15.66 8.90 -18.70
N GLY A 47 -15.08 9.72 -19.58
CA GLY A 47 -14.12 9.34 -20.61
C GLY A 47 -12.76 9.09 -19.99
N LYS A 48 -12.64 8.03 -19.19
CA LYS A 48 -11.37 7.38 -18.91
C LYS A 48 -11.65 5.88 -18.90
N GLN A 49 -11.24 5.23 -19.99
CA GLN A 49 -10.93 3.81 -19.98
C GLN A 49 -9.99 3.59 -18.79
N ARG A 50 -10.54 3.13 -17.66
CA ARG A 50 -9.72 2.42 -16.69
C ARG A 50 -9.21 1.24 -17.49
N SER A 51 -7.91 1.15 -17.70
CA SER A 51 -7.27 -0.12 -18.07
C SER A 51 -7.69 -1.12 -17.00
N GLN A 52 -8.80 -1.81 -17.26
CA GLN A 52 -9.31 -2.85 -16.40
C GLN A 52 -8.24 -3.91 -16.47
N GLY A 53 -7.48 -3.98 -15.39
CA GLY A 53 -6.29 -4.80 -15.30
C GLY A 53 -6.54 -6.22 -15.79
N LYS A 54 -5.44 -6.83 -16.19
CA LYS A 54 -5.18 -8.22 -16.59
C LYS A 54 -5.97 -9.34 -15.87
N ARG A 55 -6.80 -9.05 -14.86
CA ARG A 55 -7.74 -9.96 -14.19
C ARG A 55 -8.85 -10.52 -15.10
N GLY A 56 -9.35 -9.74 -16.06
CA GLY A 56 -10.36 -10.25 -17.01
C GLY A 56 -9.82 -11.35 -17.92
N HIS A 57 -8.58 -11.17 -18.40
CA HIS A 57 -7.88 -12.15 -19.23
C HIS A 57 -7.67 -13.46 -18.47
N VAL A 58 -7.11 -13.41 -17.26
CA VAL A 58 -6.85 -14.60 -16.43
C VAL A 58 -8.13 -15.39 -16.12
N ILE A 59 -9.25 -14.73 -15.81
CA ILE A 59 -10.54 -15.42 -15.56
C ILE A 59 -11.09 -16.03 -16.86
N SER A 60 -10.97 -15.32 -18.00
CA SER A 60 -11.41 -15.85 -19.30
C SER A 60 -10.56 -17.05 -19.74
N GLU A 61 -9.26 -17.04 -19.47
CA GLU A 61 -8.36 -18.15 -19.75
C GLU A 61 -8.63 -19.35 -18.85
N PHE A 62 -8.86 -19.12 -17.55
CA PHE A 62 -9.21 -20.20 -16.62
C PHE A 62 -10.53 -20.86 -17.02
N ARG A 63 -11.57 -20.08 -17.37
CA ARG A 63 -12.83 -20.63 -17.88
C ARG A 63 -12.66 -21.41 -19.17
N ARG A 64 -11.83 -20.91 -20.10
CA ARG A 64 -11.55 -21.59 -21.38
C ARG A 64 -10.78 -22.90 -21.16
N GLN A 65 -9.83 -22.93 -20.22
CA GLN A 65 -9.09 -24.13 -19.86
C GLN A 65 -9.98 -25.17 -19.15
N THR A 66 -10.91 -24.74 -18.30
CA THR A 66 -11.85 -25.65 -17.61
C THR A 66 -13.03 -26.11 -18.47
N ALA A 67 -13.33 -25.43 -19.60
CA ALA A 67 -14.43 -25.82 -20.49
C ALA A 67 -14.10 -26.99 -21.42
N THR A 68 -12.81 -27.35 -21.56
CA THR A 68 -12.34 -28.43 -22.45
C THR A 68 -11.99 -29.74 -21.74
N VAL A 69 -12.31 -29.88 -20.44
CA VAL A 69 -12.09 -31.12 -19.69
C VAL A 69 -13.42 -31.60 -19.12
N ASN A 70 -14.02 -32.60 -19.78
CA ASN A 70 -15.01 -33.46 -19.16
C ASN A 70 -14.30 -34.25 -18.05
N ALA A 71 -14.43 -33.81 -16.80
CA ALA A 71 -14.00 -34.60 -15.66
C ALA A 71 -14.93 -34.37 -14.47
N THR A 72 -15.71 -35.41 -14.23
CA THR A 72 -16.54 -35.74 -13.07
C THR A 72 -15.87 -35.31 -11.76
N SER A 73 -16.53 -34.41 -11.01
CA SER A 73 -16.12 -34.06 -9.65
C SER A 73 -16.69 -35.05 -8.63
N PRO A 74 -15.87 -35.73 -7.80
CA PRO A 74 -16.32 -36.36 -6.56
C PRO A 74 -16.27 -35.36 -5.38
N PRO A 75 -17.13 -35.54 -4.36
CA PRO A 75 -17.30 -34.60 -3.26
C PRO A 75 -16.14 -34.70 -2.25
N LEU A 76 -15.66 -33.55 -1.77
CA LEU A 76 -14.67 -33.48 -0.68
C LEU A 76 -15.40 -33.39 0.68
N LEU A 77 -15.23 -34.44 1.50
CA LEU A 77 -15.54 -34.47 2.94
C LEU A 77 -14.26 -34.22 3.77
N PRO A 78 -14.38 -33.87 5.07
CA PRO A 78 -13.36 -33.14 5.84
C PRO A 78 -12.18 -33.96 6.37
N ALA A 79 -11.12 -33.21 6.71
CA ALA A 79 -9.83 -33.64 7.24
C ALA A 79 -9.89 -34.43 8.56
N ILE A 80 -9.13 -35.52 8.63
CA ILE A 80 -8.70 -36.16 9.89
C ILE A 80 -7.21 -36.47 9.81
N ALA A 81 -6.48 -36.10 10.86
CA ALA A 81 -5.06 -36.31 11.06
C ALA A 81 -4.76 -37.75 11.49
N VAL A 82 -3.69 -38.37 10.96
CA VAL A 82 -3.08 -39.58 11.53
C VAL A 82 -1.56 -39.53 11.32
N GLN A 83 -0.83 -39.72 12.43
CA GLN A 83 0.60 -39.94 12.55
C GLN A 83 0.96 -41.38 12.17
N GLY A 84 2.18 -41.62 11.65
CA GLY A 84 2.72 -42.97 11.51
C GLY A 84 4.17 -43.01 11.01
N GLN A 85 5.02 -43.72 11.75
CA GLN A 85 6.48 -43.85 11.65
C GLN A 85 7.09 -44.39 10.34
N PHE A 86 8.39 -44.08 10.22
CA PHE A 86 9.54 -44.56 9.41
C PHE A 86 9.53 -45.98 8.82
N PRO A 87 10.36 -46.25 7.79
CA PRO A 87 11.71 -46.78 8.07
C PRO A 87 12.88 -46.21 7.24
N THR A 88 14.05 -46.52 7.76
CA THR A 88 15.46 -46.21 7.44
C THR A 88 16.01 -46.85 6.16
N ASN A 89 16.96 -46.18 5.48
CA ASN A 89 18.34 -46.69 5.30
C ASN A 89 19.28 -45.68 4.61
N SER A 90 20.55 -45.81 4.98
CA SER A 90 21.72 -44.95 4.85
C SER A 90 22.37 -44.91 3.46
N GLU A 91 23.17 -43.86 3.19
CA GLU A 91 24.56 -43.97 2.70
C GLU A 91 25.30 -42.60 2.70
N SER A 92 26.59 -42.66 3.04
CA SER A 92 27.53 -41.57 3.40
C SER A 92 28.07 -40.75 2.23
N ALA A 93 28.49 -39.50 2.50
CA ALA A 93 29.83 -38.98 2.13
C ALA A 93 30.18 -37.67 2.89
N THR A 94 31.46 -37.52 3.16
CA THR A 94 32.14 -36.73 4.21
C THR A 94 32.65 -35.34 3.80
N GLN A 95 32.74 -34.44 4.81
CA GLN A 95 33.77 -33.41 5.10
C GLN A 95 33.91 -32.22 4.10
N SER A 96 34.11 -30.96 4.53
CA SER A 96 35.16 -30.48 5.44
C SER A 96 34.82 -29.15 6.13
N MET A 97 35.33 -29.00 7.36
CA MET A 97 35.45 -27.76 8.13
C MET A 97 36.77 -27.05 7.78
N GLU A 98 36.80 -25.73 7.88
CA GLU A 98 37.99 -25.02 8.36
C GLU A 98 37.58 -23.69 9.02
N SER A 99 38.10 -23.48 10.23
CA SER A 99 37.88 -22.34 11.11
C SER A 99 39.24 -21.78 11.51
N ILE A 100 39.45 -20.47 11.46
CA ILE A 100 40.46 -19.80 12.29
C ILE A 100 39.93 -18.44 12.79
N SER A 101 40.02 -18.29 14.11
CA SER A 101 39.83 -17.11 14.99
C SER A 101 40.65 -15.88 14.55
N SER A 102 40.48 -14.61 14.97
CA SER A 102 39.89 -14.00 16.17
C SER A 102 40.00 -12.46 16.08
N SER A 103 39.02 -11.69 16.56
CA SER A 103 39.16 -10.59 17.56
C SER A 103 37.88 -9.75 17.68
N PRO A 104 37.56 -9.19 18.87
CA PRO A 104 36.26 -8.60 19.15
C PRO A 104 36.28 -7.09 18.87
N THR A 105 35.69 -6.69 17.75
CA THR A 105 35.34 -5.29 17.52
C THR A 105 33.82 -5.21 17.52
N SER A 106 33.27 -4.32 18.36
CA SER A 106 31.84 -4.00 18.42
C SER A 106 31.20 -3.98 17.04
N PRO A 107 29.97 -4.49 16.86
CA PRO A 107 29.31 -4.45 15.56
C PRO A 107 28.91 -3.00 15.26
N ALA A 108 29.83 -2.23 14.66
CA ALA A 108 29.48 -1.04 13.93
C ALA A 108 28.57 -1.50 12.79
N SER A 109 27.34 -1.00 12.79
CA SER A 109 26.37 -1.24 11.73
C SER A 109 27.04 -1.04 10.36
N PRO A 110 26.95 -2.00 9.41
CA PRO A 110 27.65 -1.94 8.13
C PRO A 110 27.08 -0.90 7.15
N PHE A 111 26.14 -0.06 7.58
CA PHE A 111 25.55 0.99 6.76
C PHE A 111 26.03 2.35 7.28
N PRO A 112 26.90 3.08 6.56
CA PRO A 112 27.03 4.51 6.78
C PRO A 112 25.63 5.13 6.68
N LEU A 113 25.23 5.92 7.69
CA LEU A 113 23.99 6.71 7.64
C LEU A 113 24.11 7.69 6.47
N GLN A 114 23.65 7.28 5.29
CA GLN A 114 23.78 8.08 4.07
C GLN A 114 22.88 9.33 4.10
N TYR A 115 21.83 9.30 4.91
CA TYR A 115 20.93 10.44 5.14
C TYR A 115 21.00 10.87 6.60
N SER A 116 21.24 12.16 6.82
CA SER A 116 21.30 12.75 8.15
C SER A 116 19.91 13.15 8.65
N LYS A 117 19.77 13.38 9.96
CA LYS A 117 18.55 13.97 10.54
C LYS A 117 18.18 15.30 9.87
N ALA A 118 19.19 16.14 9.59
CA ALA A 118 18.98 17.44 8.95
C ALA A 118 18.28 17.30 7.59
N PHE A 119 18.68 16.32 6.78
CA PHE A 119 18.01 16.03 5.51
C PHE A 119 16.50 15.78 5.68
N PHE A 120 16.08 15.01 6.69
CA PHE A 120 14.66 14.75 6.94
C PHE A 120 13.93 15.94 7.58
N LEU A 121 14.62 16.72 8.42
CA LEU A 121 14.06 17.95 9.01
C LEU A 121 13.74 18.98 7.92
N ASP A 122 14.59 19.10 6.90
CA ASP A 122 14.40 20.02 5.78
C ASP A 122 13.19 19.66 4.90
N LEU A 123 12.71 18.41 4.96
CA LEU A 123 11.50 17.95 4.24
C LEU A 123 10.20 18.23 5.00
N ILE A 124 10.26 18.61 6.29
CA ILE A 124 9.06 18.83 7.11
C ILE A 124 8.15 19.94 6.54
N PRO A 125 8.65 21.11 6.11
CA PRO A 125 7.79 22.14 5.54
C PRO A 125 6.99 21.64 4.34
N ASP A 126 7.65 20.92 3.42
CA ASP A 126 7.02 20.32 2.25
C ASP A 126 5.96 19.28 2.63
N TYR A 127 6.21 18.51 3.67
CA TYR A 127 5.24 17.56 4.20
C TYR A 127 3.99 18.25 4.74
N ILE A 128 4.17 19.29 5.56
CA ILE A 128 3.06 20.01 6.21
C ILE A 128 2.20 20.75 5.18
N GLU A 129 2.81 21.29 4.13
CA GLU A 129 2.09 22.00 3.08
C GLU A 129 1.47 21.05 2.05
N GLY A 130 2.21 20.03 1.60
CA GLY A 130 1.84 19.22 0.44
C GLY A 130 1.22 17.86 0.74
N VAL A 131 1.50 17.26 1.90
CA VAL A 131 1.08 15.88 2.24
C VAL A 131 0.07 15.87 3.37
N TYR A 132 0.34 16.58 4.47
CA TYR A 132 -0.47 16.58 5.68
C TYR A 132 -1.93 17.01 5.45
N PRO A 133 -2.28 18.01 4.61
CA PRO A 133 -3.67 18.41 4.42
C PRO A 133 -4.56 17.32 3.84
N VAL A 134 -3.96 16.37 3.10
CA VAL A 134 -4.66 15.22 2.50
C VAL A 134 -4.51 13.97 3.38
N GLN A 135 -3.43 13.86 4.15
CA GLN A 135 -3.12 12.70 5.00
C GLN A 135 -2.68 13.13 6.42
N PRO A 136 -3.59 13.67 7.26
CA PRO A 136 -3.27 14.28 8.55
C PRO A 136 -3.19 13.25 9.69
N VAL A 137 -2.26 12.30 9.57
CA VAL A 137 -2.17 11.18 10.52
C VAL A 137 -0.98 11.34 11.46
N ILE A 138 0.18 11.76 10.97
CA ILE A 138 1.38 11.99 11.78
C ILE A 138 1.67 13.49 11.79
N PRO A 139 1.42 14.21 12.90
CA PRO A 139 1.65 15.65 12.99
C PRO A 139 3.14 15.99 13.05
N GLU A 140 3.44 17.26 12.78
CA GLU A 140 4.81 17.80 12.70
C GLU A 140 5.66 17.49 13.94
N HIS A 141 5.10 17.64 15.14
CA HIS A 141 5.84 17.42 16.38
C HIS A 141 6.25 15.95 16.56
N GLU A 142 5.35 15.02 16.20
CA GLU A 142 5.59 13.58 16.29
C GLU A 142 6.65 13.17 15.26
N LEU A 143 6.58 13.72 14.04
CA LEU A 143 7.58 13.51 13.02
C LEU A 143 8.97 14.01 13.43
N ARG A 144 9.06 15.18 14.08
CA ARG A 144 10.34 15.67 14.64
C ARG A 144 10.89 14.75 15.72
N GLN A 145 10.04 14.24 16.60
CA GLN A 145 10.46 13.27 17.62
C GLN A 145 10.99 12.00 16.99
N TYR A 146 10.31 11.45 15.97
CA TYR A 146 10.78 10.31 15.22
C TYR A 146 12.13 10.55 14.55
N ILE A 147 12.33 11.70 13.90
CA ILE A 147 13.64 12.05 13.32
C ILE A 147 14.72 12.16 14.40
N HIS A 148 14.40 12.67 15.59
CA HIS A 148 15.38 12.77 16.69
C HIS A 148 15.90 11.40 17.15
N ILE A 149 15.03 10.39 17.22
CA ILE A 149 15.37 9.05 17.74
C ILE A 149 15.64 8.01 16.64
N MET A 150 15.68 8.42 15.37
CA MET A 150 15.87 7.51 14.23
C MET A 150 17.22 6.76 14.23
N ASP A 151 18.26 7.29 14.88
CA ASP A 151 19.56 6.60 14.93
C ASP A 151 19.55 5.45 15.94
N THR A 152 18.63 5.49 16.91
CA THR A 152 18.54 4.54 18.01
C THR A 152 17.44 3.50 17.84
N ASP A 153 16.45 3.76 16.99
CA ASP A 153 15.31 2.87 16.75
C ASP A 153 15.19 2.53 15.26
N GLN A 154 15.34 1.24 14.94
CA GLN A 154 15.31 0.75 13.56
C GLN A 154 13.94 0.89 12.90
N GLU A 155 12.83 0.66 13.63
CA GLU A 155 11.49 0.80 13.04
C GLU A 155 11.19 2.25 12.72
N ILE A 156 11.58 3.16 13.61
CA ILE A 156 11.43 4.60 13.40
C ILE A 156 12.29 5.04 12.22
N ARG A 157 13.54 4.58 12.13
CA ARG A 157 14.41 4.86 10.98
C ARG A 157 13.80 4.41 9.66
N SER A 158 13.29 3.19 9.64
CA SER A 158 12.60 2.60 8.49
C SER A 158 11.38 3.45 8.09
N PHE A 159 10.58 3.89 9.06
CA PHE A 159 9.49 4.82 8.83
C PHE A 159 9.96 6.18 8.27
N ILE A 160 11.01 6.78 8.83
CA ILE A 160 11.55 8.07 8.39
C ILE A 160 12.04 8.01 6.93
N TYR A 161 12.62 6.90 6.49
CA TYR A 161 12.95 6.71 5.07
C TYR A 161 11.71 6.72 4.17
N SER A 162 10.65 6.02 4.57
CA SER A 162 9.38 6.06 3.82
C SER A 162 8.77 7.46 3.77
N PHE A 163 8.85 8.20 4.88
CA PHE A 163 8.39 9.59 4.99
C PHE A 163 9.16 10.49 4.01
N GLY A 164 10.48 10.42 4.00
CA GLY A 164 11.31 11.26 3.14
C GLY A 164 11.02 11.03 1.66
N GLY A 165 11.00 9.76 1.24
CA GLY A 165 10.74 9.44 -0.15
C GLY A 165 9.29 9.73 -0.58
N ALA A 166 8.29 9.52 0.29
CA ALA A 166 6.92 9.90 -0.01
C ALA A 166 6.74 11.43 -0.11
N THR A 167 7.37 12.19 0.79
CA THR A 167 7.30 13.66 0.75
C THR A 167 7.91 14.19 -0.53
N LEU A 168 9.10 13.72 -0.92
CA LEU A 168 9.71 14.09 -2.20
C LEU A 168 8.81 13.69 -3.38
N ASN A 169 8.27 12.48 -3.39
CA ASN A 169 7.42 11.99 -4.49
C ASN A 169 6.10 12.76 -4.64
N LEU A 170 5.56 13.29 -3.55
CA LEU A 170 4.26 13.99 -3.51
C LEU A 170 4.39 15.51 -3.57
N THR A 171 5.59 16.07 -3.51
CA THR A 171 5.78 17.54 -3.50
C THR A 171 6.71 18.02 -4.61
N ARG A 172 7.56 17.16 -5.19
CA ARG A 172 8.43 17.50 -6.32
C ARG A 172 7.74 17.18 -7.65
N TYR A 173 7.46 18.22 -8.41
CA TYR A 173 6.80 18.18 -9.73
C TYR A 173 7.49 19.12 -10.73
N GLY A 174 7.32 18.87 -12.03
CA GLY A 174 7.92 19.68 -13.09
C GLY A 174 9.44 19.78 -12.92
N ASP A 175 9.96 21.00 -13.02
CA ASP A 175 11.40 21.29 -12.95
C ASP A 175 12.04 20.88 -11.61
N SER A 176 11.26 20.81 -10.53
CA SER A 176 11.75 20.36 -9.22
C SER A 176 11.92 18.85 -9.11
N ARG A 177 11.40 18.06 -10.06
CA ARG A 177 11.48 16.59 -10.10
C ARG A 177 12.62 16.13 -11.00
N THR A 178 13.84 16.41 -10.56
CA THR A 178 15.07 16.01 -11.27
C THR A 178 15.35 14.50 -11.17
N ASP A 179 16.22 13.97 -12.04
CA ASP A 179 16.67 12.57 -11.99
C ASP A 179 17.28 12.21 -10.62
N LYS A 180 18.00 13.15 -10.01
CA LYS A 180 18.55 12.99 -8.67
C LYS A 180 17.45 12.80 -7.63
N VAL A 181 16.36 13.57 -7.71
CA VAL A 181 15.20 13.41 -6.81
C VAL A 181 14.55 12.05 -7.01
N VAL A 182 14.37 11.60 -8.26
CA VAL A 182 13.79 10.28 -8.56
C VAL A 182 14.66 9.15 -7.98
N HIS A 183 15.98 9.23 -8.18
CA HIS A 183 16.92 8.27 -7.60
C HIS A 183 16.89 8.27 -6.07
N THR A 184 16.85 9.46 -5.44
CA THR A 184 16.73 9.58 -3.98
C THR A 184 15.43 8.98 -3.47
N ILE A 185 14.29 9.17 -4.16
CA ILE A 185 13.02 8.53 -3.79
C ILE A 185 13.17 7.00 -3.80
N GLY A 186 13.71 6.43 -4.90
CA GLY A 186 13.92 4.99 -5.02
C GLY A 186 14.79 4.44 -3.89
N HIS A 187 15.95 5.06 -3.68
CA HIS A 187 16.88 4.64 -2.64
C HIS A 187 16.30 4.73 -1.22
N LEU A 188 15.50 5.77 -0.92
CA LEU A 188 14.80 5.86 0.36
C LEU A 188 13.74 4.77 0.52
N MET A 189 13.04 4.38 -0.55
CA MET A 189 12.11 3.24 -0.49
C MET A 189 12.84 1.93 -0.22
N ASP A 190 13.95 1.68 -0.92
CA ASP A 190 14.76 0.47 -0.71
C ASP A 190 15.27 0.42 0.75
N CYS A 191 15.84 1.52 1.24
CA CYS A 191 16.25 1.63 2.64
C CYS A 191 15.10 1.40 3.63
N SER A 192 13.90 1.93 3.34
CA SER A 192 12.73 1.71 4.17
C SER A 192 12.34 0.23 4.20
N ILE A 193 12.31 -0.43 3.04
CA ILE A 193 11.88 -1.83 2.91
C ILE A 193 12.88 -2.76 3.59
N ASP A 194 14.17 -2.56 3.33
CA ASP A 194 15.25 -3.41 3.84
C ASP A 194 15.41 -3.30 5.36
N SER A 195 15.12 -2.13 5.93
CA SER A 195 15.19 -1.92 7.38
C SER A 195 13.89 -2.28 8.12
N MET A 196 12.80 -2.61 7.40
CA MET A 196 11.50 -2.89 8.00
C MET A 196 11.51 -4.23 8.75
N LEU A 197 11.08 -4.22 10.01
CA LEU A 197 10.97 -5.46 10.80
C LEU A 197 9.72 -6.27 10.40
N PRO A 198 9.82 -7.61 10.32
CA PRO A 198 8.67 -8.48 10.05
C PRO A 198 7.52 -8.25 11.04
N ALA A 199 6.29 -8.30 10.55
CA ALA A 199 5.10 -8.24 11.41
C ALA A 199 5.01 -9.53 12.24
N ARG A 200 5.48 -9.50 13.49
CA ARG A 200 5.34 -10.64 14.41
C ARG A 200 3.95 -10.68 15.03
N ARG A 201 3.45 -11.87 15.32
CA ARG A 201 2.10 -12.16 15.87
C ARG A 201 1.75 -11.41 17.17
N HIS A 202 2.76 -10.90 17.88
CA HIS A 202 2.63 -10.16 19.15
C HIS A 202 2.90 -8.66 19.01
N TYR A 203 3.27 -8.20 17.81
CA TYR A 203 3.52 -6.79 17.52
C TYR A 203 2.21 -6.14 17.12
N ARG A 204 1.68 -5.25 17.97
CA ARG A 204 0.45 -4.51 17.64
C ARG A 204 0.75 -3.59 16.45
N SER A 205 -0.11 -3.62 15.44
CA SER A 205 -0.05 -2.68 14.32
C SER A 205 -0.14 -1.25 14.85
N SER A 206 0.93 -0.47 14.70
CA SER A 206 0.95 0.94 15.06
C SER A 206 0.47 1.82 13.91
N VAL A 207 0.01 3.03 14.24
CA VAL A 207 -0.33 4.05 13.24
C VAL A 207 0.87 4.34 12.33
N MET A 208 2.07 4.42 12.90
CA MET A 208 3.34 4.56 12.17
C MET A 208 3.53 3.45 11.12
N ARG A 209 3.34 2.17 11.46
CA ARG A 209 3.49 1.06 10.50
C ARG A 209 2.43 1.08 9.40
N ALA A 210 1.20 1.49 9.71
CA ALA A 210 0.16 1.67 8.70
C ALA A 210 0.53 2.80 7.73
N MET A 211 1.02 3.92 8.28
CA MET A 211 1.45 5.09 7.51
C MET A 211 2.66 4.80 6.62
N GLN A 212 3.65 4.08 7.15
CA GLN A 212 4.79 3.58 6.39
C GLN A 212 4.35 2.79 5.17
N SER A 213 3.41 1.86 5.35
CA SER A 213 2.87 1.04 4.25
C SER A 213 2.19 1.89 3.19
N ILE A 214 1.45 2.94 3.58
CA ILE A 214 0.81 3.89 2.66
C ILE A 214 1.87 4.69 1.89
N PHE A 215 2.91 5.17 2.56
CA PHE A 215 4.00 5.92 1.94
C PHE A 215 4.77 5.10 0.91
N ILE A 216 5.12 3.85 1.25
CA ILE A 216 5.76 2.92 0.31
C ILE A 216 4.84 2.67 -0.89
N HIS A 217 3.55 2.41 -0.65
CA HIS A 217 2.58 2.20 -1.72
C HIS A 217 2.49 3.39 -2.67
N ASN A 218 2.46 4.62 -2.16
CA ASN A 218 2.39 5.84 -2.96
C ASN A 218 3.61 6.02 -3.88
N CYS A 219 4.78 5.52 -3.47
CA CYS A 219 6.01 5.61 -4.25
C CYS A 219 6.12 4.50 -5.30
N LEU A 220 5.67 3.27 -5.00
CA LEU A 220 5.87 2.11 -5.88
C LEU A 220 4.75 1.89 -6.92
N MET A 221 3.58 2.53 -6.76
CA MET A 221 2.40 2.27 -7.60
C MET A 221 2.14 3.37 -8.65
N ARG A 222 3.17 4.10 -9.07
CA ARG A 222 3.08 5.12 -10.12
C ARG A 222 3.67 4.66 -11.44
#